data_AF-A0A1I6YHD6-F1
#
_entry.id   AF-A0A1I6YHD6-F1
#
_cell.length_a   1.000
_cell.length_b   1.000
_cell.length_c   1.000
_cell.angle_alpha   90.00
_cell.angle_beta   90.00
_cell.angle_gamma   90.00
#
_symmetry.space_group_name_H-M   'P 1'
#
loop_
_entity.id
_entity.type
_entity.pdbx_description
1 polymer ?
#
loop_
_entity_poly.entity_id
_entity_poly.type
_entity_poly.pdbx_seq_one_letter_code
_entity_poly.pdbx_strand_id
1 'polypeptide(L)'
;MTARQDLVDLVAAVQAGTAPAPDPRWRELAVEPGERVRKAAVLMLFGALDNVPAASDKLLAPADLDVLLLQRAQTLDDHPGQVAFPGGGIDPGESAIAAALREAEEETGLNPAGVDVLGTMPELALPRGNFLVTPVLAWWAAQSPVRVVDYGESAQVFRVPVRDLLDPDNRVMATVSRAGHTFQSPAFTVNGVVVWGFTGMILNQLFEQLGWAVSWDRTRLYGVDV
;
A
#
# COMPACT_ATOMS: atom_id res chain seq x y z
N MET A 1 -23.11 -2.99 -3.06
CA MET A 1 -22.27 -3.21 -1.87
C MET A 1 -21.39 -1.98 -1.72
N THR A 2 -21.10 -1.52 -0.51
CA THR A 2 -20.25 -0.32 -0.30
C THR A 2 -18.78 -0.75 -0.27
N ALA A 3 -17.86 0.13 -0.64
CA ALA A 3 -16.44 -0.19 -0.63
C ALA A 3 -15.94 -0.66 0.74
N ARG A 4 -16.45 -0.04 1.83
CA ARG A 4 -16.18 -0.49 3.20
C ARG A 4 -16.61 -1.93 3.45
N GLN A 5 -17.78 -2.34 2.93
CA GLN A 5 -18.27 -3.70 3.12
C GLN A 5 -17.40 -4.71 2.35
N ASP A 6 -16.96 -4.40 1.13
CA ASP A 6 -16.05 -5.26 0.37
C ASP A 6 -14.74 -5.50 1.15
N LEU A 7 -14.19 -4.47 1.80
CA LEU A 7 -12.98 -4.58 2.63
C LEU A 7 -13.23 -5.43 3.89
N VAL A 8 -14.39 -5.27 4.55
CA VAL A 8 -14.80 -6.10 5.70
C VAL A 8 -14.92 -7.57 5.29
N ASP A 9 -15.59 -7.83 4.17
CA ASP A 9 -15.83 -9.18 3.67
C ASP A 9 -14.52 -9.85 3.26
N LEU A 10 -13.58 -9.10 2.66
CA LEU A 10 -12.25 -9.61 2.35
C LEU A 10 -11.48 -10.03 3.61
N VAL A 11 -11.48 -9.20 4.66
CA VAL A 11 -10.81 -9.56 5.92
C VAL A 11 -11.44 -10.81 6.53
N ALA A 12 -12.77 -10.91 6.55
CA ALA A 12 -13.47 -12.09 7.03
C ALA A 12 -13.10 -13.34 6.20
N ALA A 13 -13.00 -13.22 4.88
CA ALA A 13 -12.59 -14.31 4.00
C ALA A 13 -11.13 -14.73 4.23
N VAL A 14 -10.22 -13.79 4.49
CA VAL A 14 -8.82 -14.07 4.84
C VAL A 14 -8.75 -14.85 6.16
N GLN A 15 -9.47 -14.40 7.19
CA GLN A 15 -9.52 -15.06 8.49
C GLN A 15 -10.14 -16.47 8.41
N ALA A 16 -11.13 -16.66 7.54
CA ALA A 16 -11.74 -17.95 7.27
C ALA A 16 -10.89 -18.87 6.36
N GLY A 17 -9.78 -18.37 5.79
CA GLY A 17 -8.97 -19.10 4.82
C GLY A 17 -9.66 -19.34 3.47
N THR A 18 -10.68 -18.54 3.15
CA THR A 18 -11.50 -18.64 1.93
C THR A 18 -11.21 -17.52 0.92
N ALA A 19 -10.37 -16.54 1.29
CA ALA A 19 -9.96 -15.48 0.38
C ALA A 19 -9.26 -16.04 -0.87
N PRO A 20 -9.42 -15.38 -2.04
CA PRO A 20 -8.69 -15.75 -3.24
C PRO A 20 -7.19 -15.80 -2.96
N ALA A 21 -6.53 -16.85 -3.45
CA ALA A 21 -5.09 -16.99 -3.27
C ALA A 21 -4.35 -15.78 -3.85
N PRO A 22 -3.27 -15.31 -3.19
CA PRO A 22 -2.36 -14.32 -3.78
C PRO A 22 -1.89 -14.76 -5.16
N ASP A 23 -1.58 -13.80 -6.03
CA ASP A 23 -0.87 -14.11 -7.27
C ASP A 23 0.44 -14.85 -6.92
N PRO A 24 0.65 -16.05 -7.46
CA PRO A 24 1.75 -16.93 -7.06
C PRO A 24 3.13 -16.32 -7.32
N ARG A 25 3.25 -15.34 -8.23
CA ARG A 25 4.51 -14.62 -8.49
C ARG A 25 5.03 -13.88 -7.26
N TRP A 26 4.16 -13.58 -6.29
CA TRP A 26 4.54 -12.93 -5.03
C TRP A 26 4.97 -13.90 -3.94
N ARG A 27 4.70 -15.21 -4.11
CA ARG A 27 5.15 -16.25 -3.16
C ARG A 27 6.65 -16.52 -3.25
N GLU A 28 7.30 -16.03 -4.30
CA GLU A 28 8.74 -16.18 -4.53
C GLU A 28 9.59 -15.18 -3.73
N LEU A 29 8.96 -14.18 -3.08
CA LEU A 29 9.64 -13.34 -2.12
C LEU A 29 9.88 -14.14 -0.83
N ALA A 30 11.14 -14.44 -0.55
CA ALA A 30 11.56 -15.14 0.66
C ALA A 30 12.50 -14.24 1.48
N VAL A 31 12.34 -14.31 2.80
CA VAL A 31 13.35 -13.81 3.74
C VAL A 31 14.59 -14.70 3.70
N GLU A 32 15.78 -14.13 3.89
CA GLU A 32 17.02 -14.91 3.84
C GLU A 32 17.13 -15.86 5.05
N PRO A 33 17.34 -17.18 4.83
CA PRO A 33 17.49 -18.13 5.92
C PRO A 33 18.75 -17.86 6.76
N GLY A 34 18.60 -17.74 8.08
CA GLY A 34 19.72 -17.65 9.03
C GLY A 34 20.01 -16.24 9.55
N GLU A 35 19.42 -15.20 8.96
CA GLU A 35 19.43 -13.85 9.52
C GLU A 35 18.21 -13.60 10.41
N ARG A 36 18.31 -12.63 11.33
CA ARG A 36 17.19 -12.23 12.18
C ARG A 36 16.13 -11.51 11.35
N VAL A 37 15.03 -12.20 11.04
CA VAL A 37 13.86 -11.61 10.40
C VAL A 37 13.30 -10.50 11.28
N ARG A 38 13.24 -9.28 10.73
CA ARG A 38 12.63 -8.13 11.38
C ARG A 38 11.13 -8.11 11.11
N LYS A 39 10.34 -7.70 12.09
CA LYS A 39 8.88 -7.56 11.96
C LYS A 39 8.53 -6.11 11.73
N ALA A 40 7.63 -5.85 10.80
CA ALA A 40 7.12 -4.53 10.49
C ALA A 40 5.62 -4.58 10.22
N ALA A 41 4.93 -3.46 10.31
CA ALA A 41 3.52 -3.34 9.97
C ALA A 41 3.27 -2.08 9.16
N VAL A 42 2.31 -2.15 8.24
CA VAL A 42 1.91 -1.02 7.39
C VAL A 42 0.40 -0.82 7.46
N LEU A 43 -0.04 0.43 7.48
CA LEU A 43 -1.47 0.78 7.53
C LEU A 43 -2.02 1.03 6.13
N MET A 44 -2.90 0.13 5.67
CA MET A 44 -3.71 0.34 4.48
C MET A 44 -5.01 1.04 4.89
N LEU A 45 -4.96 2.36 5.04
CA LEU A 45 -6.10 3.17 5.46
C LEU A 45 -6.90 3.65 4.24
N PHE A 46 -8.11 3.12 4.11
CA PHE A 46 -9.09 3.55 3.12
C PHE A 46 -10.17 4.43 3.75
N GLY A 47 -10.73 5.37 3.00
CA GLY A 47 -11.83 6.19 3.48
C GLY A 47 -12.69 6.77 2.37
N ALA A 48 -13.79 7.41 2.75
CA ALA A 48 -14.60 8.16 1.79
C ALA A 48 -13.73 9.24 1.11
N LEU A 49 -13.84 9.33 -0.22
CA LEU A 49 -13.13 10.32 -1.02
C LEU A 49 -13.40 11.73 -0.46
N ASP A 50 -12.35 12.52 -0.30
CA ASP A 50 -12.50 13.91 0.12
C ASP A 50 -13.03 14.81 -1.01
N ASN A 51 -12.87 16.12 -0.83
CA ASN A 51 -13.33 17.10 -1.81
C ASN A 51 -12.43 17.16 -3.06
N VAL A 52 -11.35 16.39 -3.12
CA VAL A 52 -10.51 16.22 -4.32
C VAL A 52 -11.09 15.05 -5.13
N PRO A 53 -11.77 15.32 -6.26
CA PRO A 53 -12.34 14.25 -7.06
C PRO A 53 -11.24 13.41 -7.72
N ALA A 54 -11.57 12.16 -8.05
CA ALA A 54 -10.76 11.35 -8.95
C ALA A 54 -10.52 12.07 -10.28
N ALA A 55 -9.29 12.01 -10.79
CA ALA A 55 -8.95 12.55 -12.10
C ALA A 55 -9.55 11.70 -13.24
N SER A 56 -9.70 10.38 -13.02
CA SER A 56 -10.33 9.47 -13.95
C SER A 56 -11.84 9.67 -14.04
N ASP A 57 -12.34 9.83 -15.27
CA ASP A 57 -13.76 9.93 -15.60
C ASP A 57 -14.41 8.57 -15.90
N LYS A 58 -13.63 7.48 -15.86
CA LYS A 58 -14.10 6.12 -16.15
C LYS A 58 -15.03 5.62 -15.03
N LEU A 59 -16.04 4.85 -15.41
CA LEU A 59 -16.99 4.21 -14.48
C LEU A 59 -16.34 2.99 -13.79
N LEU A 60 -15.33 3.25 -12.96
CA LEU A 60 -14.65 2.25 -12.14
C LEU A 60 -15.14 2.38 -10.69
N ALA A 61 -15.35 1.22 -10.05
CA ALA A 61 -15.71 1.14 -8.64
C ALA A 61 -14.49 0.73 -7.81
N PRO A 62 -14.34 1.26 -6.58
CA PRO A 62 -15.20 2.26 -5.94
C PRO A 62 -14.87 3.70 -6.36
N ALA A 63 -15.93 4.47 -6.56
CA ALA A 63 -15.92 5.84 -7.10
C ALA A 63 -15.52 6.92 -6.09
N ASP A 64 -15.81 6.64 -4.83
CA ASP A 64 -15.88 7.53 -3.69
C ASP A 64 -14.96 7.03 -2.57
N LEU A 65 -13.87 6.37 -2.95
CA LEU A 65 -12.87 5.81 -2.05
C LEU A 65 -11.50 6.41 -2.36
N ASP A 66 -10.74 6.70 -1.32
CA ASP A 66 -9.30 6.96 -1.43
C ASP A 66 -8.50 6.10 -0.44
N VAL A 67 -7.17 6.13 -0.63
CA VAL A 67 -6.19 5.47 0.21
C VAL A 67 -5.11 6.46 0.65
N LEU A 68 -4.73 6.42 1.93
CA LEU A 68 -3.65 7.23 2.49
C LEU A 68 -2.29 6.65 2.12
N LEU A 69 -1.42 7.48 1.56
CA LEU A 69 -0.05 7.15 1.21
C LEU A 69 0.90 8.29 1.60
N LEU A 70 2.19 7.98 1.63
CA LEU A 70 3.25 8.97 1.76
C LEU A 70 4.34 8.71 0.74
N GLN A 71 5.10 9.74 0.40
CA GLN A 71 6.32 9.62 -0.37
C GLN A 71 7.50 9.90 0.55
N ARG A 72 8.44 8.96 0.62
CA ARG A 72 9.69 9.10 1.39
C ARG A 72 10.52 10.26 0.87
N ALA A 73 11.25 10.93 1.76
CA ALA A 73 12.16 12.00 1.39
C ALA A 73 13.23 11.50 0.41
N GLN A 74 13.60 12.34 -0.55
CA GLN A 74 14.62 12.01 -1.56
C GLN A 74 16.04 11.92 -0.98
N THR A 75 16.25 12.45 0.23
CA THR A 75 17.53 12.52 0.92
C THR A 75 17.86 11.26 1.72
N LEU A 76 16.94 10.29 1.80
CA LEU A 76 17.16 9.06 2.55
C LEU A 76 18.07 8.10 1.80
N ASP A 77 18.94 7.42 2.54
CA ASP A 77 19.81 6.37 2.00
C ASP A 77 18.98 5.14 1.52
N ASP A 78 17.90 4.87 2.23
CA ASP A 78 17.01 3.73 1.97
C ASP A 78 15.67 4.18 1.36
N HIS A 79 15.45 3.73 0.12
CA HIS A 79 14.22 3.92 -0.65
C HIS A 79 13.82 5.40 -0.86
N PRO A 80 14.75 6.26 -1.35
CA PRO A 80 14.46 7.68 -1.56
C PRO A 80 13.32 7.86 -2.56
N GLY A 81 12.38 8.76 -2.24
CA GLY A 81 11.28 9.12 -3.14
C GLY A 81 10.24 8.02 -3.38
N GLN A 82 10.37 6.84 -2.76
CA GLN A 82 9.43 5.74 -2.94
C GLN A 82 8.10 6.06 -2.23
N VAL A 83 6.98 5.79 -2.90
CA VAL A 83 5.65 5.86 -2.30
C VAL A 83 5.38 4.61 -1.47
N ALA A 84 4.90 4.81 -0.24
CA ALA A 84 4.62 3.77 0.73
C ALA A 84 3.27 3.99 1.43
N PHE A 85 2.77 2.92 2.04
CA PHE A 85 1.82 3.06 3.15
C PHE A 85 2.57 3.58 4.38
N PRO A 86 1.91 4.33 5.27
CA PRO A 86 2.50 4.62 6.57
C PRO A 86 2.80 3.32 7.33
N GLY A 87 3.93 3.25 8.01
CA GLY A 87 4.32 2.02 8.70
C GLY A 87 5.83 1.87 8.94
N GLY A 88 6.15 0.95 9.83
CA GLY A 88 7.50 0.78 10.33
C GLY A 88 7.69 -0.49 11.15
N GLY A 89 8.74 -0.51 11.96
CA GLY A 89 9.12 -1.66 12.77
C GLY A 89 8.09 -1.96 13.87
N ILE A 90 7.94 -3.23 14.22
CA ILE A 90 7.15 -3.63 15.40
C ILE A 90 8.08 -3.68 16.61
N ASP A 91 7.77 -2.90 17.65
CA ASP A 91 8.54 -2.88 18.87
C ASP A 91 8.33 -4.13 19.75
N PRO A 92 9.26 -4.45 20.67
CA PRO A 92 9.11 -5.60 21.57
C PRO A 92 7.82 -5.51 22.40
N GLY A 93 6.92 -6.48 22.22
CA GLY A 93 5.62 -6.54 22.92
C GLY A 93 4.51 -5.75 22.24
N GLU A 94 4.81 -5.04 21.15
CA GLU A 94 3.82 -4.32 20.35
C GLU A 94 3.10 -5.28 19.39
N SER A 95 1.82 -5.04 19.14
CA SER A 95 1.06 -5.76 18.09
C SER A 95 1.26 -5.08 16.74
N ALA A 96 1.09 -5.82 15.63
CA ALA A 96 1.16 -5.23 14.30
C ALA A 96 0.16 -4.09 14.09
N ILE A 97 -1.03 -4.18 14.69
CA ILE A 97 -2.05 -3.13 14.63
C ILE A 97 -1.57 -1.88 15.37
N ALA A 98 -1.03 -2.05 16.58
CA ALA A 98 -0.51 -0.94 17.37
C ALA A 98 0.65 -0.23 16.65
N ALA A 99 1.60 -1.00 16.09
CA ALA A 99 2.70 -0.48 15.30
C ALA A 99 2.21 0.32 14.09
N ALA A 100 1.32 -0.25 13.28
CA ALA A 100 0.81 0.43 12.08
C ALA A 100 0.08 1.75 12.41
N LEU A 101 -0.67 1.80 13.52
CA LEU A 101 -1.36 3.02 13.95
C LEU A 101 -0.40 4.07 14.51
N ARG A 102 0.57 3.66 15.34
CA ARG A 102 1.62 4.54 15.87
C ARG A 102 2.41 5.17 14.74
N GLU A 103 2.93 4.38 13.82
CA GLU A 103 3.72 4.84 12.68
C GLU A 103 2.88 5.78 11.79
N ALA A 104 1.61 5.46 11.55
CA ALA A 104 0.73 6.36 10.80
C ALA A 104 0.52 7.71 11.50
N GLU A 105 0.37 7.74 12.82
CA GLU A 105 0.32 8.99 13.59
C GLU A 105 1.64 9.75 13.50
N GLU A 106 2.77 9.07 13.69
CA GLU A 106 4.12 9.64 13.68
C GLU A 106 4.51 10.21 12.32
N GLU A 107 4.18 9.54 11.21
CA GLU A 107 4.58 9.96 9.86
C GLU A 107 3.60 10.97 9.23
N THR A 108 2.31 10.84 9.53
CA THR A 108 1.24 11.58 8.82
C THR A 108 0.42 12.53 9.67
N GLY A 109 0.57 12.48 11.00
CA GLY A 109 -0.25 13.25 11.94
C GLY A 109 -1.70 12.79 12.00
N LEU A 110 -2.03 11.64 11.38
CA LEU A 110 -3.33 10.98 11.47
C LEU A 110 -3.74 10.81 12.93
N ASN A 111 -4.99 11.14 13.27
CA ASN A 111 -5.55 10.80 14.58
C ASN A 111 -6.07 9.34 14.57
N PRO A 112 -5.47 8.41 15.34
CA PRO A 112 -5.88 7.01 15.34
C PRO A 112 -7.30 6.78 15.88
N ALA A 113 -7.85 7.72 16.67
CA ALA A 113 -9.21 7.60 17.20
C ALA A 113 -10.30 7.64 16.11
N GLY A 114 -9.97 8.12 14.91
CA GLY A 114 -10.87 8.13 13.76
C GLY A 114 -10.76 6.89 12.87
N VAL A 115 -9.96 5.89 13.26
CA VAL A 115 -9.62 4.72 12.44
C VAL A 115 -10.31 3.46 12.96
N ASP A 116 -11.15 2.85 12.12
CA ASP A 116 -11.71 1.53 12.35
C ASP A 116 -10.75 0.47 11.76
N VAL A 117 -10.06 -0.29 12.60
CA VAL A 117 -9.25 -1.42 12.12
C VAL A 117 -10.18 -2.57 11.71
N LEU A 118 -10.09 -2.99 10.45
CA LEU A 118 -10.91 -4.09 9.92
C LEU A 118 -10.24 -5.44 10.22
N GLY A 119 -8.91 -5.50 10.09
CA GLY A 119 -8.09 -6.65 10.49
C GLY A 119 -6.73 -6.69 9.79
N THR A 120 -5.97 -7.76 10.04
CA THR A 120 -4.66 -7.98 9.42
C THR A 120 -4.76 -8.88 8.19
N MET A 121 -3.98 -8.57 7.16
CA MET A 121 -3.78 -9.43 6.00
C MET A 121 -2.59 -10.40 6.23
N PRO A 122 -2.43 -11.45 5.42
CA PRO A 122 -1.30 -12.37 5.56
C PRO A 122 0.04 -11.63 5.46
N GLU A 123 1.02 -12.07 6.26
CA GLU A 123 2.35 -11.48 6.25
C GLU A 123 3.02 -11.67 4.89
N LEU A 124 3.74 -10.63 4.45
CA LEU A 124 4.48 -10.63 3.20
C LEU A 124 5.97 -10.44 3.49
N ALA A 125 6.79 -11.29 2.89
CA ALA A 125 8.23 -11.15 2.97
C ALA A 125 8.66 -9.96 2.10
N LEU A 126 9.47 -9.08 2.69
CA LEU A 126 10.20 -8.04 2.01
C LEU A 126 11.69 -8.38 2.11
N PRO A 127 12.28 -9.03 1.08
CA PRO A 127 13.67 -9.47 1.13
C PRO A 127 14.65 -8.31 1.34
N ARG A 128 14.36 -7.14 0.74
CA ARG A 128 15.14 -5.92 0.96
C ARG A 128 14.97 -5.49 2.43
N GLY A 129 16.05 -5.60 3.20
CA GLY A 129 16.02 -5.33 4.64
C GLY A 129 15.52 -6.50 5.50
N ASN A 130 15.26 -7.67 4.92
CA ASN A 130 14.91 -8.89 5.64
C ASN A 130 13.73 -8.71 6.63
N PHE A 131 12.65 -8.10 6.12
CA PHE A 131 11.43 -7.84 6.89
C PHE A 131 10.33 -8.85 6.55
N LEU A 132 9.52 -9.15 7.56
CA LEU A 132 8.23 -9.80 7.41
C LEU A 132 7.16 -8.79 7.83
N VAL A 133 6.45 -8.27 6.83
CA VAL A 133 5.57 -7.12 6.97
C VAL A 133 4.12 -7.60 7.10
N THR A 134 3.41 -7.09 8.10
CA THR A 134 2.00 -7.34 8.33
C THR A 134 1.15 -6.15 7.83
N PRO A 135 0.39 -6.30 6.74
CA PRO A 135 -0.52 -5.24 6.30
C PRO A 135 -1.76 -5.19 7.21
N VAL A 136 -2.07 -4.02 7.74
CA VAL A 136 -3.24 -3.75 8.56
C VAL A 136 -4.27 -3.01 7.70
N LEU A 137 -5.40 -3.64 7.41
CA LEU A 137 -6.47 -3.03 6.63
C LEU A 137 -7.40 -2.26 7.57
N ALA A 138 -7.65 -0.99 7.26
CA ALA A 138 -8.44 -0.10 8.10
C ALA A 138 -9.34 0.84 7.29
N TRP A 139 -10.38 1.34 7.96
CA TRP A 139 -11.33 2.31 7.43
C TRP A 139 -11.26 3.62 8.21
N TRP A 140 -11.24 4.76 7.51
CA TRP A 140 -11.20 6.08 8.11
C TRP A 140 -12.62 6.55 8.47
N ALA A 141 -13.12 6.12 9.62
CA ALA A 141 -14.48 6.40 10.08
C ALA A 141 -14.71 7.89 10.39
N ALA A 142 -13.71 8.57 10.96
CA ALA A 142 -13.71 10.01 11.19
C ALA A 142 -12.41 10.62 10.66
N GLN A 143 -12.49 11.29 9.51
CA GLN A 143 -11.32 11.88 8.85
C GLN A 143 -10.69 12.98 9.72
N SER A 144 -9.35 12.96 9.79
CA SER A 144 -8.56 13.99 10.43
C SER A 144 -7.60 14.60 9.40
N PRO A 145 -7.15 15.85 9.60
CA PRO A 145 -6.12 16.42 8.74
C PRO A 145 -4.85 15.58 8.82
N VAL A 146 -4.24 15.32 7.66
CA VAL A 146 -2.91 14.70 7.55
C VAL A 146 -1.93 15.66 6.92
N ARG A 147 -0.66 15.51 7.27
CA ARG A 147 0.45 16.32 6.80
C ARG A 147 1.74 15.54 6.99
N VAL A 148 2.80 15.98 6.32
CA VAL A 148 4.14 15.54 6.70
C VAL A 148 4.41 15.96 8.16
N VAL A 149 4.86 15.02 8.98
CA VAL A 149 5.31 15.30 10.35
C VAL A 149 6.80 15.62 10.40
N ASP A 150 7.61 14.80 9.75
CA ASP A 150 9.04 15.05 9.56
C ASP A 150 9.40 15.06 8.07
N TYR A 151 9.88 16.22 7.59
CA TYR A 151 10.34 16.38 6.21
C TYR A 151 11.70 15.72 5.93
N GLY A 152 12.44 15.33 6.98
CA GLY A 152 13.62 14.49 6.86
C GLY A 152 13.28 13.07 6.42
N GLU A 153 12.07 12.60 6.73
CA GLU A 153 11.62 11.24 6.45
C GLU A 153 10.64 11.17 5.27
N SER A 154 9.76 12.16 5.14
CA SER A 154 8.71 12.20 4.11
C SER A 154 8.74 13.49 3.30
N ALA A 155 8.67 13.38 1.97
CA ALA A 155 8.51 14.51 1.07
C ALA A 155 7.05 15.01 1.02
N GLN A 156 6.09 14.09 1.09
CA GLN A 156 4.66 14.41 1.06
C GLN A 156 3.82 13.29 1.68
N VAL A 157 2.64 13.66 2.18
CA VAL A 157 1.57 12.78 2.62
C VAL A 157 0.32 13.16 1.84
N PHE A 158 -0.34 12.18 1.25
CA PHE A 158 -1.44 12.43 0.33
C PHE A 158 -2.41 11.26 0.28
N ARG A 159 -3.63 11.56 -0.18
CA ARG A 159 -4.67 10.57 -0.43
C ARG A 159 -4.78 10.38 -1.93
N VAL A 160 -4.93 9.14 -2.36
CA VAL A 160 -5.12 8.80 -3.78
C VAL A 160 -6.51 8.23 -3.97
N PRO A 161 -7.34 8.83 -4.85
CA PRO A 161 -8.60 8.23 -5.25
C PRO A 161 -8.36 6.82 -5.81
N VAL A 162 -9.04 5.81 -5.27
CA VAL A 162 -8.86 4.42 -5.71
C VAL A 162 -9.24 4.25 -7.18
N ARG A 163 -10.20 5.03 -7.66
CA ARG A 163 -10.53 5.11 -9.08
C ARG A 163 -9.32 5.45 -9.95
N ASP A 164 -8.46 6.38 -9.52
CA ASP A 164 -7.28 6.78 -10.28
C ASP A 164 -6.24 5.64 -10.32
N LEU A 165 -6.12 4.86 -9.24
CA LEU A 165 -5.26 3.67 -9.22
C LEU A 165 -5.82 2.54 -10.10
N LEU A 166 -7.14 2.41 -10.20
CA LEU A 166 -7.79 1.39 -11.02
C LEU A 166 -7.80 1.76 -12.51
N ASP A 167 -7.62 3.03 -12.86
CA ASP A 167 -7.59 3.47 -14.25
C ASP A 167 -6.51 2.74 -15.06
N PRO A 168 -6.86 1.99 -16.13
CA PRO A 168 -5.90 1.33 -17.00
C PRO A 168 -4.80 2.25 -17.56
N ASP A 169 -5.08 3.55 -17.71
CA ASP A 169 -4.13 4.54 -18.23
C ASP A 169 -3.09 4.92 -17.18
N ASN A 170 -3.38 4.74 -15.90
CA ASN A 170 -2.45 4.94 -14.80
C ASN A 170 -1.70 3.64 -14.42
N ARG A 171 -2.03 2.49 -15.04
CA ARG A 171 -1.37 1.20 -14.76
C ARG A 171 -0.17 0.98 -15.69
N VAL A 172 0.97 0.60 -15.11
CA VAL A 172 2.21 0.27 -15.82
C VAL A 172 2.92 -0.91 -15.13
N MET A 173 3.88 -1.53 -15.81
CA MET A 173 4.85 -2.44 -15.21
C MET A 173 6.12 -1.66 -14.84
N ALA A 174 6.32 -1.40 -13.55
CA ALA A 174 7.59 -0.83 -13.07
C ALA A 174 8.71 -1.83 -13.33
N THR A 175 9.77 -1.35 -13.97
CA THR A 175 10.94 -2.13 -14.36
C THR A 175 12.15 -1.65 -13.58
N VAL A 176 12.72 -2.55 -12.78
CA VAL A 176 13.90 -2.29 -11.95
C VAL A 176 15.02 -3.20 -12.41
N SER A 177 16.15 -2.64 -12.83
CA SER A 177 17.33 -3.40 -13.26
C SER A 177 18.44 -3.29 -12.24
N ARG A 178 18.86 -4.42 -11.66
CA ARG A 178 19.96 -4.47 -10.68
C ARG A 178 20.81 -5.71 -10.89
N ALA A 179 22.14 -5.53 -10.86
CA ALA A 179 23.11 -6.62 -10.98
C ALA A 179 22.85 -7.59 -12.16
N GLY A 180 22.41 -7.06 -13.31
CA GLY A 180 22.11 -7.85 -14.51
C GLY A 180 20.74 -8.56 -14.51
N HIS A 181 19.94 -8.40 -13.45
CA HIS A 181 18.58 -8.91 -13.37
C HIS A 181 17.57 -7.77 -13.51
N THR A 182 16.56 -7.99 -14.35
CA THR A 182 15.43 -7.07 -14.50
C THR A 182 14.21 -7.68 -13.83
N PHE A 183 13.66 -6.97 -12.85
CA PHE A 183 12.41 -7.31 -12.18
C PHE A 183 11.30 -6.39 -12.67
N GLN A 184 10.13 -6.97 -12.94
CA GLN A 184 8.94 -6.23 -13.35
C GLN A 184 7.79 -6.48 -12.37
N SER A 185 7.14 -5.41 -11.93
CA SER A 185 5.98 -5.49 -11.04
C SER A 185 4.90 -4.47 -11.43
N PRO A 186 3.61 -4.75 -11.15
CA PRO A 186 2.56 -3.76 -11.32
C PRO A 186 2.85 -2.48 -10.54
N ALA A 187 2.57 -1.35 -11.17
CA ALA A 187 2.73 -0.03 -10.60
C ALA A 187 1.65 0.92 -11.11
N PHE A 188 1.52 2.04 -10.41
CA PHE A 188 0.51 3.06 -10.67
C PHE A 188 1.18 4.43 -10.81
N THR A 189 0.93 5.13 -11.91
CA THR A 189 1.37 6.51 -12.12
C THR A 189 0.23 7.45 -11.77
N VAL A 190 0.28 8.11 -10.62
CA VAL A 190 -0.79 8.95 -10.08
C VAL A 190 -0.20 10.19 -9.43
N ASN A 191 -0.87 11.34 -9.54
CA ASN A 191 -0.47 12.59 -8.88
C ASN A 191 1.02 12.97 -9.06
N GLY A 192 1.61 12.68 -10.23
CA GLY A 192 3.02 12.96 -10.52
C GLY A 192 4.04 12.06 -9.81
N VAL A 193 3.58 11.03 -9.09
CA VAL A 193 4.41 9.99 -8.47
C VAL A 193 4.13 8.62 -9.08
N VAL A 194 5.03 7.68 -8.81
CA VAL A 194 4.84 6.27 -9.15
C VAL A 194 4.73 5.45 -7.86
N VAL A 195 3.64 4.69 -7.73
CA VAL A 195 3.43 3.71 -6.67
C VAL A 195 3.85 2.35 -7.20
N TRP A 196 4.98 1.85 -6.73
CA TRP A 196 5.63 0.63 -7.24
C TRP A 196 6.28 -0.16 -6.11
N GLY A 197 6.90 -1.30 -6.46
CA GLY A 197 7.57 -2.15 -5.49
C GLY A 197 6.56 -2.73 -4.49
N PHE A 198 6.95 -2.84 -3.23
CA PHE A 198 6.14 -3.52 -2.21
C PHE A 198 4.72 -2.96 -2.09
N THR A 199 4.58 -1.64 -2.03
CA THR A 199 3.29 -0.95 -1.95
C THR A 199 2.44 -1.15 -3.20
N GLY A 200 3.03 -1.03 -4.39
CA GLY A 200 2.32 -1.28 -5.65
C GLY A 200 1.83 -2.73 -5.77
N MET A 201 2.64 -3.69 -5.31
CA MET A 201 2.27 -5.11 -5.29
C MET A 201 1.10 -5.38 -4.33
N ILE A 202 1.14 -4.83 -3.10
CA ILE A 202 0.04 -4.95 -2.14
C ILE A 202 -1.25 -4.38 -2.71
N LEU A 203 -1.23 -3.16 -3.24
CA LEU A 203 -2.41 -2.52 -3.82
C LEU A 203 -2.98 -3.32 -4.99
N ASN A 204 -2.12 -3.76 -5.91
CA ASN A 204 -2.54 -4.59 -7.03
C ASN A 204 -3.23 -5.87 -6.54
N GLN A 205 -2.63 -6.60 -5.60
CA GLN A 205 -3.20 -7.83 -5.06
C GLN A 205 -4.54 -7.57 -4.36
N LEU A 206 -4.62 -6.52 -3.55
CA LEU A 206 -5.83 -6.12 -2.85
C LEU A 206 -6.98 -5.87 -3.84
N PHE A 207 -6.73 -5.10 -4.90
CA PHE A 207 -7.75 -4.81 -5.93
C PHE A 207 -8.20 -6.04 -6.71
N GLU A 208 -7.30 -6.99 -6.98
CA GLU A 208 -7.64 -8.27 -7.61
C GLU A 208 -8.52 -9.13 -6.69
N GLN A 209 -8.19 -9.21 -5.39
CA GLN A 209 -8.96 -9.97 -4.40
C GLN A 209 -10.36 -9.38 -4.15
N LEU A 210 -10.49 -8.06 -4.20
CA LEU A 210 -11.76 -7.35 -4.10
C LEU A 210 -12.59 -7.42 -5.38
N GLY A 211 -12.02 -7.91 -6.49
CA GLY A 211 -12.67 -7.89 -7.80
C GLY A 211 -12.84 -6.48 -8.37
N TRP A 212 -12.10 -5.49 -7.86
CA TRP A 212 -12.10 -4.10 -8.35
C TRP A 212 -11.18 -3.91 -9.55
N ALA A 213 -10.18 -4.79 -9.69
CA ALA A 213 -9.23 -4.72 -10.79
C ALA A 213 -9.91 -4.82 -12.16
N VAL A 214 -9.51 -3.96 -13.09
CA VAL A 214 -9.91 -3.99 -14.49
C VAL A 214 -8.73 -4.35 -15.38
N SER A 215 -9.01 -4.85 -16.59
CA SER A 215 -7.97 -5.16 -17.59
C SER A 215 -7.21 -3.90 -18.00
N TRP A 216 -5.89 -4.02 -18.15
CA TRP A 216 -4.98 -2.94 -18.53
C TRP A 216 -3.78 -3.49 -19.31
N ASP A 217 -3.09 -2.60 -20.02
CA ASP A 217 -1.96 -2.98 -20.87
C ASP A 217 -0.67 -3.19 -20.07
N ARG A 218 -0.34 -4.46 -19.82
CA ARG A 218 0.88 -4.88 -19.12
C ARG A 218 2.16 -4.73 -19.94
N THR A 219 2.08 -4.32 -21.21
CA THR A 219 3.28 -4.04 -22.03
C THR A 219 3.81 -2.61 -21.82
N ARG A 220 3.04 -1.74 -21.14
CA ARG A 220 3.49 -0.40 -20.77
C ARG A 220 4.50 -0.49 -19.63
N LEU A 221 5.76 -0.18 -19.94
CA LEU A 221 6.85 -0.23 -18.98
C LEU A 221 7.15 1.16 -18.41
N TYR A 222 7.47 1.22 -17.12
CA TYR A 222 7.99 2.41 -16.45
C TYR A 222 9.34 2.09 -15.83
N GLY A 223 10.41 2.70 -16.31
CA GLY A 223 11.75 2.52 -15.74
C GLY A 223 11.86 3.22 -14.40
N VAL A 224 12.31 2.51 -13.38
CA VAL A 224 12.58 3.07 -12.06
C VAL A 224 14.09 2.98 -11.79
N ASP A 225 14.69 4.13 -11.54
CA ASP A 225 16.09 4.23 -11.10
C ASP A 225 16.16 3.92 -9.59
N VAL A 226 17.00 2.96 -9.21
CA VAL A 226 17.14 2.46 -7.82
C VAL A 226 18.58 2.34 -7.36
#